data_AF-A0A1G4YRY4-F1
#
_entry.id   AF-A0A1G4YRY4-F1
#
_cell.length_a   1.000
_cell.length_b   1.000
_cell.length_c   1.000
_cell.angle_alpha   90.00
_cell.angle_beta   90.00
_cell.angle_gamma   90.00
#
_symmetry.space_group_name_H-M   'P 1'
#
loop_
_entity.id
_entity.type
_entity.pdbx_description
1 polymer ?
#
loop_
_entity_poly.entity_id
_entity_poly.type
_entity_poly.pdbx_seq_one_letter_code
_entity_poly.pdbx_strand_id
1 'polypeptide(L)'
;MTDAPGSPYPRAEPLALDLPADAAALSAVRRAVGRWLAGAGVAPDVVGALQVAVGEACANAVDHAYPEDEPGPMLVRVARGADGRVVAEVSDRGTWRTPDADPGDRGRGLMIMHQLLEDVEVDRGRSGTTVRLRVPARALPERATASGDDLGALRVDRSGPLPRVVASGGLDDDAAAAVRLRLLEGSRGGVVATELDLRAVSEVAAGVVAVVAEVAAIGRANGWALRVLPPPGPVREQLRRAGVPLLD
;
A
#
# COMPACT_ATOMS: atom_id res chain seq x y z
N MET A 1 5.72 -45.97 -3.41
CA MET A 1 5.22 -44.66 -3.89
C MET A 1 5.36 -43.71 -2.73
N THR A 2 6.50 -43.03 -2.65
CA THR A 2 6.93 -42.26 -1.48
C THR A 2 6.19 -40.93 -1.47
N ASP A 3 5.35 -40.73 -0.46
CA ASP A 3 4.69 -39.46 -0.16
C ASP A 3 5.78 -38.40 0.08
N ALA A 4 5.75 -37.32 -0.72
CA ALA A 4 6.68 -36.21 -0.52
C ALA A 4 6.37 -35.53 0.82
N PRO A 5 7.37 -35.10 1.61
CA PRO A 5 7.11 -34.50 2.90
C PRO A 5 6.19 -33.28 2.73
N GLY A 6 5.03 -33.34 3.36
CA GLY A 6 4.05 -32.25 3.38
C GLY A 6 4.71 -30.95 3.79
N SER A 7 4.46 -29.90 3.00
CA SER A 7 4.97 -28.56 3.23
C SER A 7 4.80 -28.17 4.71
N PRO A 8 5.85 -27.73 5.45
CA PRO A 8 5.83 -27.51 6.90
C PRO A 8 5.03 -26.27 7.31
N TYR A 9 4.11 -25.80 6.47
CA TYR A 9 3.36 -24.57 6.63
C TYR A 9 1.87 -24.89 6.69
N PRO A 10 1.10 -24.22 7.57
CA PRO A 10 -0.34 -24.38 7.58
C PRO A 10 -0.89 -24.01 6.20
N ARG A 11 -1.67 -24.93 5.62
CA ARG A 11 -2.43 -24.68 4.38
C ARG A 11 -3.58 -23.74 4.72
N ALA A 12 -3.33 -22.44 4.78
CA ALA A 12 -4.41 -21.47 4.78
C ALA A 12 -5.24 -21.69 3.50
N GLU A 13 -6.54 -21.93 3.65
CA GLU A 13 -7.45 -22.01 2.50
C GLU A 13 -7.37 -20.72 1.70
N PRO A 14 -7.29 -20.75 0.36
CA PRO A 14 -7.20 -19.53 -0.45
C PRO A 14 -8.31 -18.52 -0.15
N LEU A 15 -7.95 -17.24 -0.05
CA LEU A 15 -8.91 -16.14 -0.01
C LEU A 15 -9.42 -15.87 -1.42
N ALA A 16 -10.73 -15.71 -1.57
CA ALA A 16 -11.36 -15.18 -2.78
C ALA A 16 -12.49 -14.21 -2.37
N LEU A 17 -12.44 -12.99 -2.90
CA LEU A 17 -13.43 -11.94 -2.67
C LEU A 17 -13.96 -11.46 -4.02
N ASP A 18 -15.26 -11.57 -4.23
CA ASP A 18 -15.97 -11.02 -5.39
C ASP A 18 -16.78 -9.81 -4.91
N LEU A 19 -16.40 -8.62 -5.35
CA LEU A 19 -16.87 -7.34 -4.82
C LEU A 19 -17.06 -6.34 -5.96
N PRO A 20 -17.96 -5.36 -5.83
CA PRO A 20 -17.95 -4.21 -6.73
C PRO A 20 -16.63 -3.45 -6.60
N ALA A 21 -16.13 -2.93 -7.72
CA ALA A 21 -15.01 -2.00 -7.79
C ALA A 21 -15.46 -0.62 -7.28
N ASP A 22 -15.74 -0.54 -5.99
CA ASP A 22 -16.19 0.66 -5.26
C ASP A 22 -15.17 1.01 -4.17
N ALA A 23 -14.89 2.30 -3.99
CA ALA A 23 -14.00 2.81 -2.94
C ALA A 23 -14.39 2.32 -1.53
N ALA A 24 -15.68 2.12 -1.25
CA ALA A 24 -16.19 1.58 0.00
C ALA A 24 -15.72 0.14 0.27
N ALA A 25 -15.44 -0.64 -0.78
CA ALA A 25 -14.98 -2.03 -0.66
C ALA A 25 -13.50 -2.13 -0.26
N LEU A 26 -12.68 -1.11 -0.55
CA LEU A 26 -11.22 -1.15 -0.36
C LEU A 26 -10.81 -1.42 1.09
N SER A 27 -11.54 -0.83 2.05
CA SER A 27 -11.33 -1.09 3.49
C SER A 27 -11.49 -2.56 3.86
N ALA A 28 -12.52 -3.20 3.30
CA ALA A 28 -12.87 -4.58 3.60
C ALA A 28 -11.85 -5.54 2.98
N VAL A 29 -11.45 -5.27 1.72
CA VAL A 29 -10.39 -6.02 1.03
C VAL A 29 -9.09 -5.99 1.82
N ARG A 30 -8.58 -4.79 2.17
CA ARG A 30 -7.29 -4.66 2.88
C ARG A 30 -7.29 -5.39 4.23
N ARG A 31 -8.41 -5.33 4.97
CA ARG A 31 -8.57 -6.05 6.24
C ARG A 31 -8.65 -7.57 6.05
N ALA A 32 -9.39 -8.04 5.04
CA ALA A 32 -9.51 -9.47 4.75
C ALA A 32 -8.17 -10.09 4.31
N VAL A 33 -7.46 -9.41 3.40
CA VAL A 33 -6.13 -9.80 2.94
C VAL A 33 -5.14 -9.82 4.10
N GLY A 34 -5.10 -8.76 4.93
CA GLY A 34 -4.23 -8.72 6.11
C GLY A 34 -4.46 -9.86 7.09
N ARG A 35 -5.73 -10.17 7.40
CA ARG A 35 -6.09 -11.30 8.27
C ARG A 35 -5.64 -12.63 7.67
N TRP A 36 -5.86 -12.82 6.37
CA TRP A 36 -5.47 -14.04 5.68
C TRP A 36 -3.94 -14.23 5.71
N LEU A 37 -3.18 -13.19 5.39
CA LEU A 37 -1.72 -13.22 5.38
C LEU A 37 -1.15 -13.52 6.78
N ALA A 38 -1.70 -12.90 7.81
CA ALA A 38 -1.32 -13.18 9.19
C ALA A 38 -1.64 -14.63 9.59
N GLY A 39 -2.83 -15.13 9.24
CA GLY A 39 -3.21 -16.53 9.46
C GLY A 39 -2.36 -17.55 8.70
N ALA A 40 -1.84 -17.15 7.53
CA ALA A 40 -0.93 -17.95 6.72
C ALA A 40 0.55 -17.92 7.21
N GLY A 41 0.84 -17.21 8.30
CA GLY A 41 2.18 -17.12 8.88
C GLY A 41 3.19 -16.32 8.02
N VAL A 42 2.68 -15.36 7.24
CA VAL A 42 3.51 -14.46 6.42
C VAL A 42 4.22 -13.45 7.34
N ALA A 43 5.47 -13.13 7.02
CA ALA A 43 6.27 -12.20 7.81
C ALA A 43 5.65 -10.79 7.83
N PRO A 44 5.66 -10.05 8.98
CA PRO A 44 4.90 -8.81 9.12
C PRO A 44 5.25 -7.69 8.13
N ASP A 45 6.49 -7.64 7.68
CA ASP A 45 6.98 -6.75 6.61
C ASP A 45 6.36 -7.10 5.26
N VAL A 46 6.35 -8.39 4.91
CA VAL A 46 5.70 -8.92 3.70
C VAL A 46 4.18 -8.70 3.75
N VAL A 47 3.56 -8.87 4.93
CA VAL A 47 2.13 -8.56 5.13
C VAL A 47 1.84 -7.11 4.78
N GLY A 48 2.62 -6.17 5.35
CA GLY A 48 2.45 -4.75 5.08
C GLY A 48 2.57 -4.45 3.58
N ALA A 49 3.65 -4.89 2.95
CA ALA A 49 3.89 -4.67 1.52
C ALA A 49 2.77 -5.23 0.64
N LEU A 50 2.31 -6.46 0.86
CA LEU A 50 1.22 -7.05 0.08
C LEU A 50 -0.11 -6.33 0.30
N GLN A 51 -0.41 -5.87 1.51
CA GLN A 51 -1.64 -5.10 1.77
C GLN A 51 -1.64 -3.76 1.03
N VAL A 52 -0.48 -3.09 0.95
CA VAL A 52 -0.32 -1.88 0.14
C VAL A 52 -0.51 -2.21 -1.34
N ALA A 53 0.24 -3.18 -1.86
CA ALA A 53 0.22 -3.51 -3.28
C ALA A 53 -1.16 -3.98 -3.77
N VAL A 54 -1.83 -4.86 -3.01
CA VAL A 54 -3.21 -5.27 -3.31
C VAL A 54 -4.17 -4.09 -3.21
N GLY A 55 -3.98 -3.20 -2.22
CA GLY A 55 -4.79 -1.98 -2.07
C GLY A 55 -4.68 -1.05 -3.28
N GLU A 56 -3.48 -0.81 -3.79
CA GLU A 56 -3.22 0.00 -4.98
C GLU A 56 -3.78 -0.69 -6.25
N ALA A 57 -3.65 -2.01 -6.38
CA ALA A 57 -4.26 -2.75 -7.49
C ALA A 57 -5.81 -2.66 -7.47
N CYS A 58 -6.43 -2.72 -6.30
CA CYS A 58 -7.87 -2.53 -6.16
C CYS A 58 -8.29 -1.08 -6.44
N ALA A 59 -7.54 -0.09 -5.94
CA ALA A 59 -7.82 1.32 -6.22
C ALA A 59 -7.77 1.60 -7.73
N ASN A 60 -6.77 1.05 -8.42
CA ASN A 60 -6.70 1.13 -9.89
C ASN A 60 -7.96 0.56 -10.57
N ALA A 61 -8.51 -0.55 -10.07
CA ALA A 61 -9.74 -1.11 -10.63
C ALA A 61 -10.95 -0.18 -10.38
N VAL A 62 -11.07 0.39 -9.18
CA VAL A 62 -12.12 1.37 -8.84
C VAL A 62 -12.03 2.60 -9.75
N ASP A 63 -10.82 3.16 -9.89
CA ASP A 63 -10.61 4.46 -10.53
C ASP A 63 -10.59 4.37 -12.07
N HIS A 64 -10.21 3.22 -12.64
CA HIS A 64 -9.88 3.12 -14.06
C HIS A 64 -10.59 2.02 -14.85
N ALA A 65 -11.13 1.00 -14.18
CA ALA A 65 -11.78 -0.09 -14.91
C ALA A 65 -13.22 0.27 -15.34
N TYR A 66 -13.90 1.12 -14.56
CA TYR A 66 -15.34 1.38 -14.69
C TYR A 66 -15.71 2.87 -14.65
N PRO A 67 -16.91 3.26 -15.13
CA PRO A 67 -17.43 4.62 -14.90
C PRO A 67 -17.67 4.85 -13.40
N GLU A 68 -17.46 6.08 -12.93
CA GLU A 68 -17.62 6.43 -11.49
C GLU A 68 -19.02 6.05 -10.95
N ASP A 69 -20.07 6.23 -11.77
CA ASP A 69 -21.45 5.93 -11.39
C ASP A 69 -21.88 4.47 -11.66
N GLU A 70 -21.00 3.63 -12.22
CA GLU A 70 -21.33 2.25 -12.61
C GLU A 70 -20.21 1.27 -12.26
N PRO A 71 -19.98 0.99 -10.96
CA PRO A 71 -18.94 0.07 -10.52
C PRO A 71 -19.22 -1.36 -11.00
N GLY A 72 -18.23 -1.98 -11.65
CA GLY A 72 -18.31 -3.35 -12.11
C GLY A 72 -17.60 -4.36 -11.19
N PRO A 73 -17.55 -5.64 -11.57
CA PRO A 73 -16.99 -6.70 -10.73
C PRO A 73 -15.46 -6.63 -10.60
N MET A 74 -14.98 -6.70 -9.37
CA MET A 74 -13.58 -6.86 -9.00
C MET A 74 -13.39 -8.11 -8.15
N LEU A 75 -12.41 -8.92 -8.52
CA LEU A 75 -12.11 -10.18 -7.88
C LEU A 75 -10.71 -10.15 -7.29
N VAL A 76 -10.61 -10.40 -5.99
CA VAL A 76 -9.35 -10.45 -5.26
C VAL A 76 -9.11 -11.86 -4.77
N ARG A 77 -8.00 -12.47 -5.17
CA ARG A 77 -7.59 -13.81 -4.74
C ARG A 77 -6.23 -13.76 -4.06
N VAL A 78 -6.08 -14.50 -2.96
CA VAL A 78 -4.78 -14.65 -2.29
C VAL A 78 -4.59 -16.11 -1.91
N ALA A 79 -3.46 -16.68 -2.29
CA ALA A 79 -3.11 -18.06 -2.00
C ALA A 79 -1.62 -18.21 -1.71
N ARG A 80 -1.27 -19.29 -1.00
CA ARG A 80 0.12 -19.67 -0.80
C ARG A 80 0.46 -20.79 -1.79
N GLY A 81 1.40 -20.51 -2.68
CA GLY A 81 1.90 -21.45 -3.67
C GLY A 81 2.65 -22.62 -3.03
N ALA A 82 2.81 -23.70 -3.78
CA ALA A 82 3.54 -24.88 -3.34
C ALA A 82 5.04 -24.59 -3.11
N ASP A 83 5.58 -23.60 -3.79
CA ASP A 83 6.93 -23.05 -3.63
C ASP A 83 7.11 -22.19 -2.37
N GLY A 84 6.04 -22.01 -1.58
CA GLY A 84 6.03 -21.22 -0.36
C GLY A 84 5.91 -19.71 -0.57
N ARG A 85 5.74 -19.25 -1.81
CA ARG A 85 5.45 -17.85 -2.13
C ARG A 85 3.97 -17.55 -1.91
N VAL A 86 3.66 -16.30 -1.61
CA VAL A 86 2.28 -15.80 -1.64
C VAL A 86 2.03 -15.24 -3.03
N VAL A 87 0.88 -15.60 -3.60
CA VAL A 87 0.36 -15.05 -4.85
C VAL A 87 -0.92 -14.30 -4.53
N ALA A 88 -0.96 -13.02 -4.84
CA ALA A 88 -2.18 -12.21 -4.82
C ALA A 88 -2.55 -11.80 -6.25
N GLU A 89 -3.84 -11.85 -6.57
CA GLU A 89 -4.37 -11.49 -7.88
C GLU A 89 -5.56 -10.56 -7.68
N VAL A 90 -5.57 -9.44 -8.40
CA VAL A 90 -6.69 -8.51 -8.49
C VAL A 90 -7.09 -8.43 -9.95
N SER A 91 -8.30 -8.85 -10.27
CA SER A 91 -8.82 -8.82 -11.63
C SER A 91 -10.14 -8.07 -11.71
N ASP A 92 -10.27 -7.22 -12.71
CA ASP A 92 -11.52 -6.58 -13.13
C ASP A 92 -11.95 -7.09 -14.52
N ARG A 93 -13.14 -6.69 -14.94
CA ARG A 93 -13.67 -6.90 -16.30
C ARG A 93 -13.91 -5.60 -17.05
N GLY A 94 -13.32 -4.51 -16.57
CA GLY A 94 -13.52 -3.19 -17.11
C GLY A 94 -12.72 -2.96 -18.38
N THR A 95 -12.83 -1.75 -18.92
CA THR A 95 -11.91 -1.31 -19.98
C THR A 95 -11.01 -0.26 -19.36
N TRP A 96 -9.74 -0.61 -19.20
CA TRP A 96 -8.73 0.29 -18.65
C TRP A 96 -8.71 1.60 -19.45
N ARG A 97 -9.12 2.69 -18.82
CA ARG A 97 -8.99 4.02 -19.40
C ARG A 97 -7.55 4.49 -19.19
N THR A 98 -6.84 4.77 -20.28
CA THR A 98 -5.52 5.39 -20.20
C THR A 98 -5.65 6.70 -19.41
N PRO A 99 -4.87 6.92 -18.34
CA PRO A 99 -4.90 8.20 -17.63
C PRO A 99 -4.58 9.35 -18.60
N ASP A 100 -5.25 10.49 -18.44
CA ASP A 100 -4.91 11.71 -19.17
C ASP A 100 -3.42 12.06 -18.96
N ALA A 101 -2.83 12.75 -19.94
CA ALA A 101 -1.38 13.02 -20.04
C ALA A 101 -0.78 13.88 -18.91
N ASP A 102 -1.58 14.30 -17.92
CA ASP A 102 -1.11 14.90 -16.67
C ASP A 102 -1.30 13.88 -15.52
N PRO A 103 -0.26 13.14 -15.11
CA PRO A 103 -0.44 11.93 -14.31
C PRO A 103 -0.91 12.16 -12.88
N GLY A 104 -0.72 13.35 -12.29
CA GLY A 104 -1.00 13.62 -10.88
C GLY A 104 -0.68 12.43 -9.94
N ASP A 105 -1.58 12.14 -9.00
CA ASP A 105 -1.53 10.96 -8.11
C ASP A 105 -1.90 9.63 -8.78
N ARG A 106 -2.37 9.65 -10.04
CA ARG A 106 -3.07 8.52 -10.69
C ARG A 106 -2.17 7.51 -11.40
N GLY A 107 -0.87 7.80 -11.53
CA GLY A 107 0.15 6.88 -12.09
C GLY A 107 0.98 6.13 -11.04
N ARG A 108 0.83 6.47 -9.75
CA ARG A 108 1.78 6.09 -8.69
C ARG A 108 1.56 4.69 -8.12
N GLY A 109 0.35 4.14 -8.19
CA GLY A 109 0.01 2.83 -7.62
C GLY A 109 0.84 1.68 -8.19
N LEU A 110 1.12 1.68 -9.50
CA LEU A 110 2.00 0.69 -10.15
C LEU A 110 3.46 0.86 -9.76
N MET A 111 3.94 2.10 -9.64
CA MET A 111 5.28 2.38 -9.14
C MET A 111 5.46 1.88 -7.71
N ILE A 112 4.48 2.13 -6.83
CA ILE A 112 4.47 1.64 -5.43
C ILE A 112 4.53 0.11 -5.39
N MET A 113 3.73 -0.58 -6.23
CA MET A 113 3.77 -2.04 -6.33
C MET A 113 5.13 -2.56 -6.76
N HIS A 114 5.73 -1.98 -7.81
CA HIS A 114 7.06 -2.37 -8.30
C HIS A 114 8.21 -2.02 -7.33
N GLN A 115 8.03 -0.99 -6.49
CA GLN A 115 8.99 -0.65 -5.44
C GLN A 115 8.93 -1.64 -4.26
N LEU A 116 7.74 -2.16 -3.96
CA LEU A 116 7.52 -3.11 -2.87
C LEU A 116 7.81 -4.56 -3.24
N LEU A 117 7.54 -4.93 -4.49
CA LEU A 117 7.49 -6.32 -4.94
C LEU A 117 8.25 -6.46 -6.26
N GLU A 118 9.11 -7.49 -6.34
CA GLU A 118 9.89 -7.77 -7.54
C GLU A 118 9.06 -8.41 -8.67
N ASP A 119 8.05 -9.20 -8.32
CA ASP A 119 7.23 -9.95 -9.27
C ASP A 119 5.81 -9.37 -9.28
N VAL A 120 5.63 -8.39 -10.17
CA VAL A 120 4.35 -7.72 -10.47
C VAL A 120 4.08 -7.91 -11.96
N GLU A 121 3.11 -8.74 -12.29
CA GLU A 121 2.61 -8.93 -13.64
C GLU A 121 1.31 -8.14 -13.80
N VAL A 122 1.20 -7.37 -14.88
CA VAL A 122 -0.04 -6.67 -15.23
C VAL A 122 -0.46 -7.10 -16.63
N ASP A 123 -1.49 -7.92 -16.71
CA ASP A 123 -2.10 -8.32 -17.97
C ASP A 123 -3.30 -7.39 -18.26
N ARG A 124 -3.25 -6.68 -19.38
CA ARG A 124 -4.30 -5.75 -19.81
C ARG A 124 -4.88 -6.24 -21.13
N GLY A 125 -6.18 -6.53 -21.12
CA GLY A 125 -6.90 -6.99 -22.30
C GLY A 125 -8.22 -6.24 -22.50
N ARG A 126 -8.87 -6.52 -23.64
CA ARG A 126 -10.23 -6.01 -23.92
C ARG A 126 -11.28 -6.53 -22.93
N SER A 127 -10.94 -7.56 -22.16
CA SER A 127 -11.81 -8.23 -21.20
C SER A 127 -11.57 -7.82 -19.74
N GLY A 128 -10.69 -6.85 -19.48
CA GLY A 128 -10.30 -6.45 -18.13
C GLY A 128 -8.80 -6.30 -17.93
N THR A 129 -8.44 -5.88 -16.72
CA THR A 129 -7.06 -5.92 -16.22
C THR A 129 -6.92 -6.97 -15.14
N THR A 130 -5.78 -7.68 -15.12
CA THR A 130 -5.38 -8.56 -14.03
C THR A 130 -4.00 -8.16 -13.55
N VAL A 131 -3.91 -7.76 -12.29
CA VAL A 131 -2.65 -7.52 -11.58
C VAL A 131 -2.34 -8.76 -10.74
N ARG A 132 -1.17 -9.35 -10.94
CA ARG A 132 -0.69 -10.49 -10.17
C ARG A 132 0.61 -10.15 -9.48
N LEU A 133 0.66 -10.43 -8.18
CA LEU A 133 1.73 -10.10 -7.27
C LEU A 133 2.29 -11.39 -6.69
N ARG A 134 3.61 -11.60 -6.72
CA ARG A 134 4.25 -12.76 -6.08
C ARG A 134 5.40 -12.35 -5.17
N VAL A 135 5.45 -12.94 -3.98
CA VAL A 135 6.50 -12.61 -3.00
C VAL A 135 6.81 -13.80 -2.09
N PRO A 136 8.08 -13.99 -1.66
CA PRO A 136 8.39 -14.96 -0.63
C PRO A 136 7.64 -14.63 0.67
N ALA A 137 7.04 -15.64 1.32
CA ALA A 137 6.26 -15.41 2.55
C ALA A 137 7.09 -14.96 3.77
N ARG A 138 8.42 -15.10 3.72
CA ARG A 138 9.30 -14.98 4.89
C ARG A 138 10.12 -13.69 4.94
N ALA A 139 10.31 -13.03 3.81
CA ALA A 139 11.09 -11.81 3.71
C ALA A 139 10.75 -11.11 2.41
N LEU A 140 10.78 -9.79 2.44
CA LEU A 140 10.87 -9.00 1.24
C LEU A 140 12.28 -9.15 0.62
N PRO A 141 12.40 -9.09 -0.71
CA PRO A 141 13.70 -9.09 -1.36
C PRO A 141 14.53 -7.87 -0.92
N GLU A 142 15.86 -8.01 -0.94
CA GLU A 142 16.77 -6.98 -0.42
C GLU A 142 16.52 -5.60 -1.03
N ARG A 143 16.06 -5.47 -2.29
CA ARG A 143 15.71 -4.16 -2.88
C ARG A 143 14.46 -3.48 -2.30
N ALA A 144 13.47 -4.26 -1.85
CA ALA A 144 12.30 -3.71 -1.17
C ALA A 144 12.64 -3.26 0.26
N THR A 145 13.67 -3.87 0.87
CA THR A 145 14.22 -3.44 2.17
C THR A 145 15.35 -2.40 2.05
N ALA A 146 16.08 -2.41 0.94
CA ALA A 146 17.26 -1.59 0.63
C ALA A 146 16.97 -0.49 -0.40
N SER A 147 15.69 -0.18 -0.63
CA SER A 147 15.25 1.14 -1.13
C SER A 147 15.38 2.22 -0.05
N GLY A 148 16.44 2.10 0.76
CA GLY A 148 16.89 3.07 1.75
C GLY A 148 17.96 4.04 1.22
N ASP A 149 18.54 3.79 0.03
CA ASP A 149 19.62 4.63 -0.50
C ASP A 149 19.18 5.70 -1.53
N ASP A 150 18.08 5.51 -2.26
CA ASP A 150 17.50 6.59 -3.11
C ASP A 150 16.42 7.42 -2.37
N LEU A 151 16.09 7.05 -1.13
CA LEU A 151 15.11 7.74 -0.26
C LEU A 151 15.67 7.98 1.15
N GLY A 152 16.96 8.32 1.26
CA GLY A 152 17.67 8.46 2.55
C GLY A 152 17.03 9.39 3.59
N ALA A 153 16.01 10.16 3.20
CA ALA A 153 15.16 10.93 4.08
C ALA A 153 14.17 10.08 4.90
N LEU A 154 13.67 8.93 4.42
CA LEU A 154 12.46 8.27 4.95
C LEU A 154 12.70 6.81 5.38
N ARG A 155 12.49 6.51 6.67
CA ARG A 155 12.64 5.17 7.26
C ARG A 155 11.40 4.73 8.04
N VAL A 156 11.09 3.43 8.04
CA VAL A 156 10.03 2.85 8.90
C VAL A 156 10.66 2.19 10.13
N ASP A 157 10.49 2.81 11.29
CA ASP A 157 10.85 2.28 12.59
C ASP A 157 9.67 1.50 13.19
N ARG A 158 9.91 0.23 13.52
CA ARG A 158 8.92 -0.70 14.09
C ARG A 158 9.27 -1.14 15.51
N SER A 159 10.28 -0.53 16.13
CA SER A 159 10.71 -0.85 17.49
C SER A 159 9.72 -0.38 18.56
N GLY A 160 8.93 0.65 18.23
CA GLY A 160 7.95 1.26 19.12
C GLY A 160 6.57 0.56 19.13
N PRO A 161 5.65 1.03 20.00
CA PRO A 161 4.30 0.49 20.11
C PRO A 161 3.43 0.77 18.88
N LEU A 162 3.75 1.84 18.14
CA LEU A 162 3.20 2.13 16.82
C LEU A 162 4.34 2.15 15.81
N PRO A 163 4.12 1.66 14.57
CA PRO A 163 5.02 1.91 13.46
C PRO A 163 5.20 3.42 13.26
N ARG A 164 6.45 3.86 13.08
CA ARG A 164 6.82 5.25 12.91
C ARG A 164 7.60 5.43 11.61
N VAL A 165 7.07 6.21 10.70
CA VAL A 165 7.79 6.68 9.51
C VAL A 165 8.56 7.94 9.91
N VAL A 166 9.88 7.91 9.86
CA VAL A 166 10.74 9.05 10.20
C VAL A 166 11.28 9.66 8.93
N ALA A 167 11.06 10.96 8.77
CA ALA A 167 11.59 11.77 7.68
C ALA A 167 12.69 12.72 8.18
N SER A 168 13.71 12.99 7.35
CA SER A 168 14.75 13.99 7.62
C SER A 168 15.21 14.70 6.35
N GLY A 169 15.65 15.96 6.47
CA GLY A 169 16.10 16.75 5.32
C GLY A 169 14.97 17.47 4.60
N GLY A 170 15.12 17.75 3.30
CA GLY A 170 14.07 18.34 2.47
C GLY A 170 13.19 17.26 1.85
N LEU A 171 11.88 17.50 1.79
CA LEU A 171 10.91 16.65 1.09
C LEU A 171 10.35 17.41 -0.11
N ASP A 172 10.92 17.17 -1.29
CA ASP A 172 10.47 17.73 -2.55
C ASP A 172 9.23 16.99 -3.11
N ASP A 173 8.74 17.39 -4.28
CA ASP A 173 7.56 16.76 -4.89
C ASP A 173 7.82 15.31 -5.33
N ASP A 174 9.07 14.94 -5.62
CA ASP A 174 9.46 13.57 -5.97
C ASP A 174 9.36 12.64 -4.75
N ALA A 175 9.56 13.18 -3.54
CA ALA A 175 9.38 12.45 -2.28
C ALA A 175 7.93 12.07 -1.97
N ALA A 176 6.92 12.64 -2.64
CA ALA A 176 5.51 12.40 -2.33
C ALA A 176 5.12 10.92 -2.46
N ALA A 177 5.57 10.25 -3.53
CA ALA A 177 5.31 8.83 -3.74
C ALA A 177 5.96 7.95 -2.65
N ALA A 178 7.17 8.31 -2.25
CA ALA A 178 7.90 7.63 -1.18
C ALA A 178 7.23 7.81 0.18
N VAL A 179 6.77 9.01 0.50
CA VAL A 179 6.01 9.29 1.73
C VAL A 179 4.74 8.45 1.75
N ARG A 180 3.97 8.42 0.66
CA ARG A 180 2.76 7.59 0.55
C ARG A 180 3.10 6.12 0.82
N LEU A 181 4.10 5.60 0.11
CA LEU A 181 4.55 4.23 0.22
C LEU A 181 4.89 3.87 1.68
N ARG A 182 5.77 4.65 2.32
CA ARG A 182 6.25 4.36 3.68
C ARG A 182 5.14 4.49 4.72
N LEU A 183 4.22 5.43 4.56
CA LEU A 183 3.04 5.56 5.41
C LEU A 183 2.09 4.36 5.29
N LEU A 184 1.86 3.89 4.08
CA LEU A 184 1.04 2.70 3.84
C LEU A 184 1.75 1.43 4.35
N GLU A 185 3.07 1.33 4.20
CA GLU A 185 3.88 0.24 4.72
C GLU A 185 3.85 0.21 6.26
N GLY A 186 4.06 1.36 6.91
CA GLY A 186 3.97 1.53 8.36
C GLY A 186 2.59 1.15 8.89
N SER A 187 1.53 1.61 8.22
CA SER A 187 0.14 1.34 8.62
C SER A 187 -0.36 -0.05 8.25
N ARG A 188 0.46 -0.90 7.61
CA ARG A 188 0.10 -2.21 7.08
C ARG A 188 -1.11 -2.13 6.13
N GLY A 189 -0.99 -1.27 5.12
CA GLY A 189 -2.08 -0.96 4.19
C GLY A 189 -3.28 -0.28 4.86
N GLY A 190 -3.04 0.52 5.91
CA GLY A 190 -4.10 1.22 6.62
C GLY A 190 -4.98 0.31 7.48
N VAL A 191 -4.36 -0.58 8.25
CA VAL A 191 -5.03 -1.39 9.29
C VAL A 191 -4.56 -1.01 10.69
N VAL A 192 -3.35 -0.48 10.81
CA VAL A 192 -2.75 -0.10 12.10
C VAL A 192 -2.49 1.41 12.10
N ALA A 193 -2.68 2.04 13.25
CA ALA A 193 -2.27 3.43 13.43
C ALA A 193 -0.76 3.59 13.21
N THR A 194 -0.34 4.74 12.69
CA THR A 194 1.05 5.02 12.35
C THR A 194 1.41 6.45 12.69
N GLU A 195 2.67 6.66 13.04
CA GLU A 195 3.23 7.98 13.32
C GLU A 195 4.11 8.43 12.15
N LEU A 196 4.01 9.69 11.76
CA LEU A 196 4.92 10.35 10.81
C LEU A 196 5.74 11.37 11.58
N ASP A 197 7.03 11.13 11.73
CA ASP A 197 7.96 12.00 12.43
C ASP A 197 8.71 12.88 11.44
N LEU A 198 8.34 14.15 11.38
CA LEU A 198 8.91 15.16 10.50
C LEU A 198 9.81 16.13 11.27
N ARG A 199 10.13 15.87 12.55
CA ARG A 199 10.86 16.84 13.39
C ARG A 199 12.26 17.20 12.86
N ALA A 200 12.85 16.34 12.02
CA ALA A 200 14.13 16.56 11.35
C ALA A 200 13.99 17.06 9.89
N VAL A 201 12.79 17.47 9.47
CA VAL A 201 12.51 17.97 8.12
C VAL A 201 12.63 19.50 8.08
N SER A 202 13.36 20.03 7.12
CA SER A 202 13.57 21.47 6.96
C SER A 202 12.52 22.13 6.07
N GLU A 203 12.05 21.42 5.06
CA GLU A 203 11.11 21.90 4.04
C GLU A 203 10.23 20.78 3.50
N VAL A 204 9.01 21.12 3.10
CA VAL A 204 8.03 20.17 2.54
C VAL A 204 7.31 20.81 1.36
N ALA A 205 7.36 20.14 0.22
CA ALA A 205 6.65 20.52 -0.98
C ALA A 205 5.14 20.28 -0.87
N ALA A 206 4.35 20.98 -1.69
CA ALA A 206 2.90 20.91 -1.63
C ALA A 206 2.37 19.50 -1.93
N GLY A 207 3.01 18.75 -2.85
CA GLY A 207 2.64 17.38 -3.15
C GLY A 207 2.77 16.44 -1.96
N VAL A 208 3.82 16.60 -1.15
CA VAL A 208 4.01 15.81 0.08
C VAL A 208 2.94 16.13 1.12
N VAL A 209 2.60 17.41 1.31
CA VAL A 209 1.52 17.83 2.22
C VAL A 209 0.19 17.23 1.79
N ALA A 210 -0.11 17.25 0.48
CA ALA A 210 -1.33 16.67 -0.08
C ALA A 210 -1.41 15.16 0.20
N VAL A 211 -0.33 14.42 -0.05
CA VAL A 211 -0.24 12.98 0.26
C VAL A 211 -0.47 12.70 1.75
N VAL A 212 0.17 13.46 2.66
CA VAL A 212 -0.01 13.25 4.10
C VAL A 212 -1.45 13.50 4.51
N ALA A 213 -2.09 14.54 3.97
CA ALA A 213 -3.49 14.87 4.23
C ALA A 213 -4.45 13.79 3.70
N GLU A 214 -4.20 13.30 2.49
CA GLU A 214 -4.96 12.23 1.85
C GLU A 214 -4.87 10.94 2.68
N VAL A 215 -3.66 10.49 3.01
CA VAL A 215 -3.45 9.28 3.82
C VAL A 215 -4.10 9.42 5.20
N ALA A 216 -4.04 10.60 5.82
CA ALA A 216 -4.74 10.87 7.07
C ALA A 216 -6.27 10.80 6.91
N ALA A 217 -6.82 11.31 5.81
CA ALA A 217 -8.26 11.26 5.52
C ALA A 217 -8.74 9.83 5.26
N ILE A 218 -8.00 9.07 4.45
CA ILE A 218 -8.22 7.63 4.23
C ILE A 218 -8.18 6.91 5.58
N GLY A 219 -7.20 7.22 6.43
CA GLY A 219 -7.10 6.67 7.77
C GLY A 219 -8.39 6.81 8.56
N ARG A 220 -8.86 8.05 8.72
CA ARG A 220 -10.08 8.35 9.46
C ARG A 220 -11.29 7.62 8.89
N ALA A 221 -11.47 7.62 7.57
CA ALA A 221 -12.57 6.93 6.91
C ALA A 221 -12.54 5.41 7.11
N ASN A 222 -11.35 4.85 7.36
CA ASN A 222 -11.10 3.41 7.48
C ASN A 222 -10.86 2.93 8.93
N GLY A 223 -11.04 3.82 9.92
CA GLY A 223 -10.94 3.45 11.34
C GLY A 223 -9.52 3.29 11.88
N TRP A 224 -8.51 3.88 11.23
CA TRP A 224 -7.13 3.95 11.75
C TRP A 224 -6.63 5.40 11.74
N ALA A 225 -5.59 5.70 12.53
CA ALA A 225 -5.10 7.07 12.68
C ALA A 225 -3.66 7.22 12.18
N LEU A 226 -3.43 8.23 11.35
CA LEU A 226 -2.11 8.80 11.12
C LEU A 226 -1.90 9.93 12.13
N ARG A 227 -0.78 9.92 12.86
CA ARG A 227 -0.38 10.97 13.80
C ARG A 227 0.90 11.62 13.30
N VAL A 228 0.92 12.93 13.12
CA VAL A 228 2.09 13.62 12.55
C VAL A 228 2.81 14.43 13.63
N LEU A 229 4.12 14.24 13.80
CA LEU A 229 4.98 15.09 14.63
C LEU A 229 5.70 16.10 13.71
N PRO A 230 5.19 17.33 13.57
CA PRO A 230 5.80 18.32 12.70
C PRO A 230 7.05 18.96 13.34
N PRO A 231 7.98 19.51 12.54
CA PRO A 231 8.95 20.46 13.05
C PRO A 231 8.23 21.80 13.35
N PRO A 232 8.75 22.66 14.24
CA PRO A 232 8.18 23.99 14.46
C PRO A 232 8.26 24.84 13.18
N GLY A 233 7.35 25.82 13.05
CA GLY A 233 7.42 26.83 11.98
C GLY A 233 6.62 26.49 10.71
N PRO A 234 7.11 26.84 9.50
CA PRO A 234 6.32 26.86 8.27
C PRO A 234 5.68 25.52 7.90
N VAL A 235 6.40 24.41 8.07
CA VAL A 235 5.92 23.06 7.77
C VAL A 235 4.72 22.69 8.64
N ARG A 236 4.76 23.00 9.94
CA ARG A 236 3.61 22.82 10.85
C ARG A 236 2.38 23.56 10.34
N GLU A 237 2.56 24.80 9.90
CA GLU A 237 1.46 25.63 9.41
C GLU A 237 0.90 25.15 8.07
N GLN A 238 1.74 24.65 7.16
CA GLN A 238 1.30 24.02 5.91
C GLN A 238 0.44 22.78 6.18
N LEU A 239 0.91 21.87 7.05
CA LEU A 239 0.18 20.65 7.40
C LEU A 239 -1.13 20.96 8.12
N ARG A 240 -1.14 21.94 9.03
CA ARG A 240 -2.35 22.39 9.72
C ARG A 240 -3.40 22.93 8.75
N ARG A 241 -2.99 23.74 7.76
CA ARG A 241 -3.88 24.26 6.70
C ARG A 241 -4.48 23.15 5.84
N ALA A 242 -3.74 22.05 5.63
CA ALA A 242 -4.21 20.88 4.91
C ALA A 242 -5.09 19.93 5.77
N GLY A 243 -5.39 20.29 7.03
CA GLY A 243 -6.24 19.47 7.91
C GLY A 243 -5.56 18.20 8.42
N VAL A 244 -4.23 18.16 8.43
CA VAL A 244 -3.46 17.02 8.95
C VAL A 244 -3.54 17.01 10.48
N PRO A 245 -3.81 15.85 11.12
CA PRO A 245 -3.81 15.72 12.58
C PRO A 245 -2.37 15.76 13.13
N LEU A 246 -2.04 16.86 13.81
CA LEU A 246 -0.72 17.10 14.38
C LEU A 246 -0.68 16.70 15.86
N LEU A 247 0.44 16.11 16.27
CA LEU A 247 0.85 16.00 17.66
C LEU A 247 1.67 17.23 18.04
N ASP A 248 1.60 17.63 19.31
CA ASP A 248 2.42 18.70 19.89
C ASP A 248 3.82 18.21 20.28
#